data_AF-A0A437PTI1-F1
#
_entry.id   AF-A0A437PTI1-F1
#
_cell.length_a   1.000
_cell.length_b   1.000
_cell.length_c   1.000
_cell.angle_alpha   90.00
_cell.angle_beta   90.00
_cell.angle_gamma   90.00
#
_symmetry.space_group_name_H-M   'P 1'
#
loop_
_entity.id
_entity.type
_entity.pdbx_description
1 polymer ?
#
loop_
_entity_poly.entity_id
_entity_poly.type
_entity_poly.pdbx_seq_one_letter_code
_entity_poly.pdbx_strand_id
1 'polypeptide(L)'
;MGLFDNNRIVDLLTNYLRTQFELIKLDVQEAIEAFLIKVVKFIFAAFALAVAFLFILFALAFAINDYFQSSYLGFLLMAVLSLLVGLILFWSFQKQPTFKTSEEAEESTKEIHYEPEAE
;
A
#
# COMPACT_ATOMS: atom_id res chain seq x y z
N MET A 1 58.15 -2.77 4.88
CA MET A 1 57.07 -2.56 5.87
C MET A 1 56.41 -1.24 5.53
N GLY A 2 55.08 -1.26 5.36
CA GLY A 2 54.32 -0.08 4.95
C GLY A 2 53.03 -0.42 4.18
N LEU A 3 52.41 -1.57 4.44
CA LEU A 3 51.09 -1.90 3.85
C LEU A 3 49.95 -1.10 4.51
N PHE A 4 50.29 -0.28 5.51
CA PHE A 4 49.40 0.53 6.33
C PHE A 4 49.77 2.02 6.24
N ASP A 5 49.95 2.54 5.01
CA ASP A 5 49.86 3.99 4.84
C ASP A 5 48.40 4.39 5.08
N ASN A 6 48.14 5.07 6.20
CA ASN A 6 46.80 5.51 6.61
C ASN A 6 46.04 6.21 5.46
N ASN A 7 46.74 7.04 4.69
CA ASN A 7 46.18 7.72 3.53
C ASN A 7 45.72 6.75 2.43
N ARG A 8 46.44 5.65 2.21
CA ARG A 8 46.10 4.67 1.16
C ARG A 8 44.89 3.82 1.54
N ILE A 9 44.73 3.50 2.82
CA ILE A 9 43.53 2.80 3.33
C ILE A 9 42.31 3.73 3.26
N VAL A 10 42.48 4.99 3.64
CA VAL A 10 41.43 6.01 3.53
C VAL A 10 41.02 6.22 2.07
N ASP A 11 41.97 6.34 1.13
CA ASP A 11 41.67 6.49 -0.29
C ASP A 11 40.92 5.29 -0.87
N LEU A 12 41.34 4.05 -0.54
CA LEU A 12 40.66 2.84 -0.99
C LEU A 12 39.23 2.75 -0.42
N LEU A 13 39.07 3.09 0.87
CA LEU A 13 37.76 3.11 1.52
C LEU A 13 36.84 4.19 0.94
N THR A 14 37.36 5.40 0.69
CA THR A 14 36.60 6.49 0.07
C THR A 14 36.19 6.15 -1.36
N ASN A 15 37.07 5.53 -2.14
CA ASN A 15 36.75 5.08 -3.49
C ASN A 15 35.70 3.97 -3.48
N TYR A 16 35.81 3.00 -2.56
CA TYR A 16 34.79 1.98 -2.38
C TYR A 16 33.44 2.56 -1.97
N LEU A 17 33.41 3.45 -0.98
CA LEU A 17 32.17 4.12 -0.54
C LEU A 17 31.55 4.95 -1.66
N ARG A 18 32.36 5.65 -2.46
CA ARG A 18 31.88 6.40 -3.63
C ARG A 18 31.18 5.48 -4.61
N THR A 19 31.79 4.34 -4.96
CA THR A 19 31.17 3.36 -5.85
C THR A 19 29.89 2.80 -5.25
N GLN A 20 29.86 2.50 -3.94
CA GLN A 20 28.66 2.02 -3.27
C GLN A 20 27.53 3.05 -3.28
N PHE A 21 27.83 4.34 -3.06
CA PHE A 21 26.82 5.39 -3.18
C PHE A 21 26.29 5.53 -4.61
N GLU A 22 27.15 5.34 -5.61
CA GLU A 22 26.74 5.37 -7.02
C GLU A 22 25.81 4.21 -7.38
N LEU A 23 26.12 2.99 -6.89
CA LEU A 23 25.26 1.82 -7.04
C LEU A 23 23.92 2.00 -6.30
N ILE A 24 23.95 2.47 -5.05
CA ILE A 24 22.72 2.72 -4.26
C ILE A 24 21.83 3.76 -4.96
N LYS A 25 22.42 4.82 -5.52
CA LYS A 25 21.66 5.83 -6.24
C LYS A 25 20.98 5.24 -7.49
N LEU A 26 21.69 4.38 -8.22
CA LEU A 26 21.15 3.69 -9.39
C LEU A 26 19.99 2.78 -9.00
N ASP A 27 20.18 1.95 -7.97
CA ASP A 27 19.16 1.02 -7.47
C ASP A 27 17.91 1.75 -6.98
N VAL A 28 18.10 2.86 -6.25
CA VAL A 28 16.98 3.71 -5.80
C VAL A 28 16.25 4.33 -6.99
N GLN A 29 16.97 4.76 -8.03
CA GLN A 29 16.35 5.32 -9.23
C GLN A 29 15.52 4.26 -9.96
N GLU A 30 16.05 3.06 -10.16
CA GLU A 30 15.32 1.96 -10.80
C GLU A 30 14.09 1.55 -9.99
N ALA A 31 14.23 1.47 -8.66
CA ALA A 31 13.12 1.17 -7.76
C ALA A 31 12.02 2.23 -7.82
N ILE A 32 12.40 3.52 -7.83
CA ILE A 32 11.45 4.64 -7.96
C ILE A 32 10.76 4.60 -9.32
N GLU A 33 11.48 4.36 -10.42
CA GLU A 33 10.89 4.27 -11.75
C GLU A 33 9.88 3.13 -11.85
N ALA A 34 10.26 1.93 -11.40
CA ALA A 34 9.39 0.77 -11.39
C ALA A 34 8.16 0.98 -10.50
N PHE A 35 8.33 1.63 -9.34
CA PHE A 35 7.22 1.97 -8.45
C PHE A 35 6.30 3.03 -9.07
N LEU A 36 6.87 4.09 -9.64
CA LEU A 36 6.13 5.18 -10.26
C LEU A 36 5.26 4.67 -11.41
N ILE A 37 5.80 3.83 -12.29
CA ILE A 37 5.04 3.23 -13.40
C ILE A 37 3.84 2.43 -12.88
N LYS A 38 4.02 1.64 -11.81
CA LYS A 38 2.94 0.86 -11.20
C LYS A 38 1.87 1.77 -10.59
N VAL A 39 2.28 2.78 -9.83
CA VAL A 39 1.36 3.73 -9.18
C VAL A 39 0.57 4.51 -10.22
N VAL A 40 1.22 5.03 -11.26
CA VAL A 40 0.55 5.77 -12.34
C VAL A 40 -0.49 4.89 -13.03
N LYS A 41 -0.13 3.65 -13.42
CA LYS A 41 -1.08 2.70 -14.02
C LYS A 41 -2.27 2.42 -13.10
N PHE A 42 -2.00 2.22 -11.81
CA PHE A 42 -3.04 1.98 -10.83
C PHE A 42 -3.97 3.20 -10.69
N ILE A 43 -3.44 4.42 -10.63
CA ILE A 43 -4.24 5.65 -10.57
C ILE A 43 -5.15 5.76 -11.80
N PHE A 44 -4.64 5.52 -13.01
CA PHE A 44 -5.47 5.56 -14.22
C PHE A 44 -6.57 4.49 -14.21
N ALA A 45 -6.25 3.26 -13.78
CA ALA A 45 -7.24 2.19 -13.67
C ALA A 45 -8.31 2.51 -12.62
N ALA A 46 -7.90 2.96 -11.43
CA ALA A 46 -8.81 3.38 -10.36
C ALA A 46 -9.67 4.57 -10.79
N PHE A 47 -9.09 5.53 -11.51
CA PHE A 47 -9.82 6.68 -12.05
C PHE A 47 -10.87 6.25 -13.07
N ALA A 48 -10.52 5.40 -14.03
CA ALA A 48 -11.47 4.88 -15.01
C ALA A 48 -12.62 4.11 -14.34
N LEU A 49 -12.32 3.28 -13.35
CA LEU A 49 -13.33 2.58 -12.56
C LEU A 49 -14.20 3.54 -11.74
N ALA A 50 -13.61 4.55 -11.11
CA ALA A 50 -14.36 5.55 -10.34
C ALA A 50 -15.33 6.32 -11.24
N VAL A 51 -14.90 6.73 -12.43
CA VAL A 51 -15.76 7.40 -13.41
C VAL A 51 -16.88 6.47 -13.87
N ALA A 52 -16.57 5.22 -14.24
CA ALA A 52 -17.58 4.24 -14.64
C ALA A 52 -18.62 4.00 -13.52
N PHE A 53 -18.15 3.88 -12.28
CA PHE A 53 -19.00 3.73 -11.11
C PHE A 53 -19.91 4.94 -10.87
N LEU A 54 -19.40 6.17 -11.04
CA LEU A 54 -20.24 7.38 -10.99
C LEU A 54 -21.33 7.37 -12.06
N PHE A 55 -21.02 6.96 -13.29
CA PHE A 55 -22.03 6.82 -14.34
C PHE A 55 -23.09 5.77 -14.01
N ILE A 56 -22.71 4.65 -13.38
CA ILE A 56 -23.67 3.65 -12.90
C ILE A 56 -24.60 4.25 -11.84
N LEU A 57 -24.07 5.02 -10.88
CA LEU A 57 -24.88 5.69 -9.86
C LEU A 57 -25.84 6.71 -10.49
N PHE A 58 -25.39 7.49 -11.48
CA PHE A 58 -26.26 8.41 -12.21
C PHE A 58 -27.34 7.67 -12.98
N ALA A 59 -27.00 6.61 -13.71
CA ALA A 59 -27.96 5.80 -14.43
C ALA A 59 -29.03 5.24 -13.49
N LEU A 60 -28.62 4.77 -12.30
CA LEU A 60 -29.55 4.26 -11.30
C LEU A 60 -30.42 5.38 -10.71
N ALA A 61 -29.87 6.56 -10.45
CA ALA A 61 -30.63 7.72 -10.03
C ALA A 61 -31.70 8.11 -11.07
N PHE A 62 -31.33 8.13 -12.36
CA PHE A 62 -32.27 8.39 -13.45
C PHE A 62 -33.36 7.32 -13.56
N ALA A 63 -33.01 6.03 -13.42
CA ALA A 63 -33.97 4.95 -13.44
C ALA A 63 -35.00 5.05 -12.29
N ILE A 64 -34.54 5.42 -11.09
CA ILE A 64 -35.43 5.64 -9.95
C ILE A 64 -36.30 6.87 -10.17
N ASN A 65 -35.73 7.96 -10.69
CA ASN A 65 -36.47 9.17 -11.04
C ASN A 65 -37.62 8.87 -12.02
N ASP A 66 -37.36 8.08 -13.06
CA ASP A 66 -38.37 7.66 -14.04
C ASP A 66 -39.48 6.83 -13.38
N TYR A 67 -39.12 5.87 -12.54
CA TYR A 67 -40.07 5.03 -11.80
C TYR A 67 -40.99 5.82 -10.86
N PHE A 68 -40.44 6.81 -10.14
CA PHE A 68 -41.19 7.67 -9.23
C PHE A 68 -41.83 8.89 -9.92
N GLN A 69 -41.66 9.03 -11.23
CA GLN A 69 -42.04 10.22 -12.02
C GLN A 69 -41.61 11.55 -11.36
N SER A 70 -40.41 11.56 -10.79
CA SER A 70 -39.85 12.70 -10.08
C SER A 70 -38.48 13.06 -10.63
N SER A 71 -38.18 14.36 -10.73
CA SER A 71 -36.91 14.82 -11.31
C SER A 71 -35.71 14.71 -10.37
N TYR A 72 -35.91 14.51 -9.06
CA TYR A 72 -34.83 14.64 -8.07
C TYR A 72 -34.76 13.55 -6.99
N LEU A 73 -35.81 12.73 -6.82
CA LEU A 73 -35.86 11.75 -5.72
C LEU A 73 -34.80 10.65 -5.83
N GLY A 74 -34.53 10.16 -7.04
CA GLY A 74 -33.48 9.18 -7.32
C GLY A 74 -32.08 9.70 -6.98
N PHE A 75 -31.79 10.98 -7.26
CA PHE A 75 -30.53 11.59 -6.86
C PHE A 75 -30.41 11.73 -5.34
N LEU A 76 -31.48 12.15 -4.66
CA LEU A 76 -31.51 12.27 -3.21
C LEU A 76 -31.28 10.91 -2.55
N LEU A 77 -31.95 9.86 -3.04
CA LEU A 77 -31.79 8.50 -2.53
C LEU A 77 -30.37 7.96 -2.74
N MET A 78 -29.79 8.17 -3.93
CA MET A 78 -28.39 7.79 -4.19
C MET A 78 -27.41 8.57 -3.32
N ALA A 79 -27.67 9.86 -3.06
CA ALA A 79 -26.84 10.67 -2.17
C ALA A 79 -26.84 10.11 -0.74
N VAL A 80 -28.02 9.80 -0.18
CA VAL A 80 -28.13 9.19 1.16
C VAL A 80 -27.46 7.82 1.20
N LEU A 81 -27.68 6.98 0.19
CA LEU A 81 -27.09 5.64 0.13
C LEU A 81 -25.55 5.70 0.04
N SER A 82 -25.01 6.58 -0.80
CA SER A 82 -23.56 6.78 -0.92
C SER A 82 -22.94 7.34 0.36
N LEU A 83 -23.64 8.22 1.07
CA LEU A 83 -23.21 8.75 2.36
C LEU A 83 -23.18 7.66 3.44
N LEU A 84 -24.18 6.78 3.48
CA LEU A 84 -24.20 5.65 4.43
C LEU A 84 -23.05 4.68 4.16
N VAL A 85 -22.80 4.33 2.90
CA VAL A 85 -21.65 3.48 2.52
C VAL A 85 -20.34 4.15 2.93
N GLY A 86 -20.20 5.46 2.70
CA GLY A 86 -19.04 6.24 3.11
C GLY A 86 -18.81 6.24 4.63
N LEU A 87 -19.88 6.41 5.42
CA LEU A 87 -19.81 6.35 6.89
C LEU A 87 -19.41 4.96 7.40
N ILE A 88 -19.99 3.90 6.83
CA ILE A 88 -19.66 2.51 7.18
C ILE A 88 -18.19 2.23 6.90
N LEU A 89 -17.70 2.65 5.73
CA LEU A 89 -16.31 2.46 5.34
C LEU A 89 -15.36 3.27 6.24
N PHE A 90 -15.70 4.52 6.56
CA PHE A 90 -14.94 5.37 7.48
C PHE A 90 -14.84 4.73 8.87
N TRP A 91 -15.93 4.15 9.39
CA TRP A 91 -15.90 3.45 10.67
C TRP A 91 -15.12 2.12 10.59
N SER A 92 -15.19 1.40 9.47
CA SER A 92 -14.40 0.19 9.24
C SER A 92 -12.89 0.48 9.28
N PHE A 93 -12.46 1.59 8.66
CA PHE A 93 -11.05 1.99 8.69
C PHE A 93 -10.55 2.40 10.08
N GLN A 94 -11.41 2.96 10.94
CA GLN A 94 -11.05 3.23 12.34
C GLN A 94 -10.81 1.96 13.17
N LYS A 95 -11.34 0.81 12.72
CA LYS A 95 -11.20 -0.46 13.42
C LYS A 95 -10.04 -1.31 12.90
N GLN A 96 -9.23 -0.85 11.95
CA GLN A 96 -8.05 -1.61 11.57
C GLN A 96 -7.05 -1.61 12.73
N PRO A 97 -6.73 -2.79 13.29
CA PRO A 97 -5.74 -2.91 14.33
C PRO A 97 -4.38 -2.52 13.74
N THR A 98 -3.63 -1.75 14.51
CA THR A 98 -2.17 -1.69 14.42
C THR A 98 -1.61 -3.02 13.95
N PHE A 99 -0.88 -3.00 12.83
CA PHE A 99 -0.03 -4.07 12.34
C PHE A 99 0.62 -4.75 13.55
N LYS A 100 0.14 -5.94 13.93
CA LYS A 100 0.89 -6.79 14.84
C LYS A 100 2.13 -7.20 14.06
N THR A 101 3.24 -6.56 14.40
CA THR A 101 4.57 -7.00 14.06
C THR A 101 4.65 -8.50 14.30
N SER A 102 5.15 -9.19 13.29
CA SER A 102 5.64 -10.55 13.31
C SER A 102 6.57 -10.80 14.51
N GLU A 103 6.00 -11.08 15.68
CA GLU A 103 6.70 -11.63 16.86
C GLU A 103 5.98 -12.87 17.43
N GLU A 104 4.69 -13.08 17.14
CA GLU A 104 3.94 -14.27 17.61
C GLU A 104 4.27 -15.58 16.84
N ALA A 105 5.17 -15.56 15.84
CA ALA A 105 5.55 -16.77 15.09
C ALA A 105 6.76 -17.53 15.69
N GLU A 106 7.56 -16.92 16.56
CA GLU A 106 8.73 -17.60 17.16
C GLU A 106 8.41 -18.33 18.48
N GLU A 107 7.37 -17.93 19.21
CA GLU A 107 7.05 -18.54 20.50
C GLU A 107 6.40 -19.93 20.35
N SER A 108 5.63 -20.16 19.28
CA SER A 108 5.04 -21.47 18.97
C SER A 108 6.07 -22.53 18.55
N THR A 109 7.30 -22.15 18.19
CA THR A 109 8.38 -23.12 17.84
C THR A 109 9.17 -23.56 19.08
N LYS A 110 9.18 -22.76 20.16
CA LYS A 110 9.89 -23.12 21.41
C LYS A 110 9.12 -24.09 22.30
N GLU A 111 7.78 -24.06 22.29
CA GLU A 111 6.99 -24.99 23.11
C GLU A 111 6.93 -26.44 22.57
N ILE A 112 7.29 -26.68 21.30
CA ILE A 112 7.21 -28.03 20.71
C ILE A 112 8.51 -28.85 20.95
N HIS A 113 9.57 -28.25 21.50
CA HIS A 113 10.86 -28.94 21.72
C HIS A 113 11.21 -29.18 23.20
N TYR A 114 10.24 -29.61 24.01
CA TYR A 114 10.53 -30.26 25.30
C TYR A 114 9.77 -31.58 25.41
N GLU A 115 10.27 -32.59 24.72
CA GLU A 115 10.09 -33.98 25.13
C GLU A 115 11.50 -34.55 25.36
N PRO A 116 12.01 -34.52 26.61
CA PRO A 116 13.11 -35.40 26.96
C PRO A 116 12.52 -36.78 27.22
N GLU A 117 12.90 -37.72 26.35
CA GLU A 117 12.89 -39.14 26.64
C GLU A 117 13.38 -39.37 28.09
N ALA A 118 12.56 -40.04 28.89
CA ALA A 118 12.98 -40.62 30.15
C ALA A 118 12.75 -42.13 30.06
N GLU A 119 13.88 -42.80 30.02
CA GLU A 119 14.20 -44.24 30.15
C GLU A 119 13.23 -45.10 30.97
#